data_AF-A0A7Z9VPU9-F1
#
_entry.id   AF-A0A7Z9VPU9-F1
#
_cell.length_a   1.000
_cell.length_b   1.000
_cell.length_c   1.000
_cell.angle_alpha   90.00
_cell.angle_beta   90.00
_cell.angle_gamma   90.00
#
_symmetry.space_group_name_H-M   'P 1'
#
loop_
_entity.id
_entity.type
_entity.pdbx_description
1 polymer ?
#
loop_
_entity_poly.entity_id
_entity_poly.type
_entity_poly.pdbx_seq_one_letter_code
_entity_poly.pdbx_strand_id
1 'polypeptide(L)'
;MKLLTTTAISLLFSLQSLAASDYSLQEKLTCAADSMYIYNFPLAMARSAPGQEKEVQYIKSIQLTWYTTILNNLIETEKTTDEARKIIKAEIDKSTTKINHILKDANQKNFNELFETNVLPIQIECNRKFIDKSE
;
A
#
# COMPACT_ATOMS: atom_id res chain seq x y z
N MET A 1 52.61 -4.09 25.08
CA MET A 1 52.12 -5.48 25.23
C MET A 1 51.49 -5.65 26.61
N LYS A 2 50.16 -5.83 26.69
CA LYS A 2 49.44 -6.76 27.60
C LYS A 2 47.91 -6.59 27.44
N LEU A 3 47.27 -7.71 27.05
CA LEU A 3 45.86 -8.16 27.15
C LEU A 3 44.75 -7.30 26.51
N LEU A 4 44.09 -7.75 25.43
CA LEU A 4 42.97 -8.73 25.39
C LEU A 4 41.79 -8.25 26.26
N THR A 5 40.65 -7.88 25.68
CA THR A 5 39.63 -8.86 25.30
C THR A 5 38.58 -8.26 24.37
N THR A 6 38.34 -8.98 23.27
CA THR A 6 37.16 -8.94 22.42
C THR A 6 35.89 -9.12 23.26
N THR A 7 35.05 -8.09 23.34
CA THR A 7 33.62 -8.31 23.63
C THR A 7 32.90 -8.33 22.29
N ALA A 8 32.62 -9.55 21.84
CA ALA A 8 31.65 -9.82 20.80
C ALA A 8 30.32 -9.22 21.28
N ILE A 9 29.90 -8.13 20.63
CA ILE A 9 28.51 -7.69 20.73
C ILE A 9 27.73 -8.79 20.02
N SER A 10 27.24 -9.73 20.81
CA SER A 10 26.15 -10.62 20.44
C SER A 10 24.98 -9.72 20.05
N LEU A 11 24.88 -9.39 18.76
CA LEU A 11 23.60 -9.09 18.14
C LEU A 11 22.78 -10.37 18.32
N LEU A 12 22.06 -10.43 19.45
CA LEU A 12 20.87 -11.22 19.57
C LEU A 12 19.92 -10.69 18.49
N PHE A 13 20.04 -11.27 17.30
CA PHE A 13 18.93 -11.44 16.38
C PHE A 13 17.87 -12.24 17.15
N SER A 14 17.09 -11.53 17.96
CA SER A 14 15.80 -12.03 18.39
C SER A 14 14.96 -12.10 17.12
N LEU A 15 14.98 -13.28 16.50
CA LEU A 15 13.93 -13.79 15.63
C LEU A 15 12.59 -13.52 16.31
N GLN A 16 12.00 -12.37 16.01
CA GLN A 16 10.60 -12.14 16.28
C GLN A 16 9.85 -13.00 15.27
N SER A 17 9.41 -14.14 15.79
CA SER A 17 8.53 -15.12 15.19
C SER A 17 7.59 -14.51 14.15
N LEU A 18 7.58 -15.12 12.97
CA LEU A 18 6.58 -15.03 11.93
C LEU A 18 5.16 -15.20 12.52
N ALA A 19 4.53 -14.10 12.89
CA ALA A 19 3.09 -14.04 12.96
C ALA A 19 2.60 -13.82 11.52
N ALA A 20 2.15 -14.88 10.85
CA ALA A 20 1.16 -14.71 9.78
C ALA A 20 -0.01 -13.97 10.44
N SER A 21 -0.09 -12.67 10.19
CA SER A 21 -1.01 -11.80 10.90
C SER A 21 -2.40 -12.06 10.35
N ASP A 22 -3.29 -12.55 11.21
CA ASP A 22 -4.74 -12.67 11.00
C ASP A 22 -5.40 -11.29 10.87
N TYR A 23 -4.94 -10.47 9.91
CA TYR A 23 -5.61 -9.23 9.58
C TYR A 23 -6.98 -9.55 9.01
N SER A 24 -7.99 -8.83 9.49
CA SER A 24 -9.37 -9.00 9.02
C SER A 24 -9.46 -8.75 7.51
N LEU A 25 -10.43 -9.39 6.84
CA LEU A 25 -10.74 -9.10 5.44
C LEU A 25 -11.00 -7.60 5.21
N GLN A 26 -11.59 -6.93 6.21
CA GLN A 26 -11.84 -5.49 6.18
C GLN A 26 -10.56 -4.66 6.18
N GLU A 27 -9.54 -5.02 6.99
CA GLU A 27 -8.24 -4.33 6.97
C GLU A 27 -7.51 -4.53 5.65
N LYS A 28 -7.52 -5.76 5.11
CA LYS A 28 -6.96 -6.08 3.79
C LYS A 28 -7.61 -5.22 2.70
N LEU A 29 -8.93 -5.15 2.72
CA LEU A 29 -9.72 -4.36 1.78
C LEU A 29 -9.41 -2.87 1.89
N THR A 30 -9.32 -2.35 3.13
CA THR A 30 -9.01 -0.94 3.38
C THR A 30 -7.62 -0.58 2.87
N CYS A 31 -6.60 -1.39 3.19
CA CYS A 31 -5.25 -1.13 2.74
C CYS A 31 -5.11 -1.22 1.22
N ALA A 32 -5.81 -2.16 0.60
CA ALA A 32 -5.80 -2.25 -0.85
C ALA A 32 -6.51 -1.07 -1.52
N ALA A 33 -7.62 -0.59 -0.97
CA ALA A 33 -8.31 0.61 -1.45
C ALA A 33 -7.41 1.86 -1.33
N ASP A 34 -6.74 2.04 -0.18
CA ASP A 34 -5.77 3.11 0.03
C ASP A 34 -4.65 3.04 -1.01
N SER A 35 -4.04 1.87 -1.23
CA SER A 35 -2.98 1.71 -2.22
C SER A 35 -3.43 1.94 -3.66
N MET A 36 -4.58 1.40 -4.05
CA MET A 36 -5.13 1.62 -5.40
C MET A 36 -5.33 3.11 -5.67
N TYR A 37 -5.83 3.87 -4.68
CA TYR A 37 -6.03 5.30 -4.83
C TYR A 37 -4.70 6.07 -4.85
N ILE A 38 -3.77 5.77 -3.93
CA ILE A 38 -2.47 6.45 -3.84
C ILE A 38 -1.63 6.24 -5.11
N TYR A 39 -1.64 5.04 -5.69
CA TYR A 39 -0.92 4.77 -6.95
C TYR A 39 -1.48 5.51 -8.18
N ASN A 40 -2.69 6.07 -8.10
CA ASN A 40 -3.21 6.92 -9.17
C ASN A 40 -2.50 8.27 -9.28
N PHE A 41 -1.87 8.78 -8.20
CA PHE A 41 -1.13 10.05 -8.25
C PHE A 41 0.13 9.92 -9.14
N PRO A 42 1.03 8.94 -8.93
CA PRO A 42 2.13 8.68 -9.86
C PRO A 42 1.67 8.41 -11.29
N LEU A 43 0.56 7.68 -11.49
CA LEU A 43 0.01 7.40 -12.82
C LEU A 43 -0.45 8.68 -13.53
N ALA A 44 -1.12 9.59 -12.82
CA ALA A 44 -1.56 10.87 -13.37
C ALA A 44 -0.36 11.76 -13.74
N MET A 45 0.67 11.79 -12.88
CA MET A 45 1.92 12.50 -13.16
C MET A 45 2.66 11.90 -14.37
N ALA A 46 2.83 10.59 -14.41
CA ALA A 46 3.56 9.88 -15.46
C ALA A 46 2.86 9.93 -16.83
N ARG A 47 1.52 9.95 -16.90
CA ARG A 47 0.77 10.13 -18.16
C ARG A 47 1.03 11.47 -18.86
N SER A 48 1.45 12.48 -18.11
CA SER A 48 1.77 13.81 -18.64
C SER A 48 3.24 13.97 -19.03
N ALA A 49 4.08 12.94 -18.80
CA ALA A 49 5.51 12.96 -19.06
C ALA A 49 5.88 12.01 -20.23
N PRO A 50 6.39 12.54 -21.36
CA PRO A 50 6.90 11.69 -22.44
C PRO A 50 8.02 10.75 -21.96
N GLY A 51 7.95 9.47 -22.32
CA GLY A 51 8.99 8.48 -21.98
C GLY A 51 8.75 7.70 -20.68
N GLN A 52 7.59 7.84 -20.04
CA GLN A 52 7.20 7.11 -18.82
C GLN A 52 6.15 6.02 -19.08
N GLU A 53 5.93 5.63 -20.34
CA GLU A 53 4.86 4.71 -20.72
C GLU A 53 5.02 3.33 -20.08
N LYS A 54 6.27 2.86 -19.87
CA LYS A 54 6.55 1.57 -19.25
C LYS A 54 6.17 1.56 -17.77
N GLU A 55 6.49 2.64 -17.06
CA GLU A 55 6.18 2.86 -15.65
C GLU A 55 4.66 2.95 -15.46
N VAL A 56 3.97 3.66 -16.36
CA VAL A 56 2.50 3.71 -16.40
C VAL A 56 1.90 2.31 -16.57
N GLN A 57 2.41 1.48 -17.49
CA GLN A 57 1.91 0.11 -17.67
C GLN A 57 2.22 -0.78 -16.47
N TYR A 58 3.39 -0.63 -15.85
CA TYR A 58 3.78 -1.40 -14.66
C TYR A 58 2.89 -1.06 -13.45
N ILE A 59 2.63 0.22 -13.18
CA ILE A 59 1.72 0.63 -12.10
C ILE A 59 0.31 0.09 -12.35
N LYS A 60 -0.17 0.18 -13.59
CA LYS A 60 -1.47 -0.35 -13.97
C LYS A 60 -1.55 -1.86 -13.77
N SER A 61 -0.50 -2.63 -14.08
CA SER A 61 -0.50 -4.07 -13.90
C SER A 61 -0.56 -4.46 -12.42
N ILE A 62 0.18 -3.76 -11.55
CA ILE A 62 0.09 -3.95 -10.09
C ILE A 62 -1.33 -3.70 -9.59
N GLN A 63 -1.95 -2.58 -9.99
CA GLN A 63 -3.33 -2.23 -9.59
C GLN A 63 -4.35 -3.30 -10.02
N LEU A 64 -4.21 -3.85 -11.23
CA LEU A 64 -5.08 -4.92 -11.73
C LEU A 64 -4.91 -6.23 -10.95
N THR A 65 -3.67 -6.60 -10.62
CA THR A 65 -3.38 -7.78 -9.79
C THR A 65 -4.07 -7.64 -8.43
N TRP A 66 -3.90 -6.50 -7.77
CA TRP A 66 -4.50 -6.24 -6.45
C TRP A 66 -6.02 -6.31 -6.48
N TYR A 67 -6.63 -5.62 -7.45
CA TYR A 67 -8.07 -5.64 -7.64
C TYR A 67 -8.60 -7.08 -7.82
N THR A 68 -7.91 -7.88 -8.64
CA THR A 68 -8.30 -9.27 -8.91
C THR A 68 -8.18 -10.14 -7.65
N THR A 69 -7.09 -9.98 -6.88
CA THR A 69 -6.91 -10.71 -5.61
C THR A 69 -8.02 -10.41 -4.61
N ILE A 70 -8.38 -9.14 -4.43
CA ILE A 70 -9.43 -8.75 -3.47
C ILE A 70 -10.80 -9.23 -3.93
N LEU A 71 -11.07 -9.13 -5.22
CA LEU A 71 -12.31 -9.62 -5.81
C LEU A 71 -12.47 -11.12 -5.53
N ASN A 72 -11.43 -11.91 -5.75
CA ASN A 72 -11.44 -13.34 -5.48
C ASN A 72 -11.64 -13.64 -3.99
N ASN A 73 -10.89 -12.95 -3.10
CA ASN A 73 -11.05 -13.11 -1.65
C ASN A 73 -12.48 -12.82 -1.18
N LEU A 74 -13.16 -11.83 -1.78
CA LEU A 74 -14.56 -11.53 -1.45
C LEU A 74 -15.51 -12.61 -1.98
N ILE A 75 -15.28 -13.13 -3.19
CA ILE A 75 -16.08 -14.20 -3.77
C ILE A 75 -15.97 -15.49 -2.93
N GLU A 76 -14.78 -15.78 -2.40
CA GLU A 76 -14.55 -16.89 -1.46
C GLU A 76 -15.37 -16.77 -0.16
N THR A 77 -15.86 -15.57 0.18
CA THR A 77 -16.79 -15.32 1.30
C THR A 77 -18.27 -15.34 0.91
N GLU A 78 -18.61 -16.15 -0.10
CA GLU A 78 -19.98 -16.35 -0.60
C GLU A 78 -20.63 -15.07 -1.15
N LYS A 79 -19.83 -14.07 -1.55
CA LYS A 79 -20.34 -12.88 -2.25
C LYS A 79 -20.41 -13.16 -3.75
N THR A 80 -21.46 -12.67 -4.39
CA THR A 80 -21.48 -12.59 -5.86
C THR A 80 -20.43 -11.61 -6.35
N THR A 81 -20.02 -11.76 -7.62
CA THR A 81 -19.08 -10.81 -8.26
C THR A 81 -19.58 -9.36 -8.18
N ASP A 82 -20.88 -9.13 -8.34
CA ASP A 82 -21.46 -7.78 -8.28
C ASP A 82 -21.46 -7.19 -6.87
N GLU A 83 -21.74 -8.00 -5.84
CA GLU A 83 -21.62 -7.56 -4.45
C GLU A 83 -20.18 -7.25 -4.09
N ALA A 84 -19.24 -8.11 -4.48
CA ALA A 84 -17.82 -7.90 -4.24
C ALA A 84 -17.33 -6.59 -4.91
N ARG A 85 -17.76 -6.32 -6.15
CA ARG A 85 -17.48 -5.06 -6.85
C ARG A 85 -18.04 -3.84 -6.12
N LYS A 86 -19.26 -3.92 -5.60
CA LYS A 86 -19.88 -2.84 -4.81
C LYS A 86 -19.11 -2.57 -3.51
N ILE A 87 -18.68 -3.63 -2.81
CA ILE A 87 -17.87 -3.53 -1.59
C ILE A 87 -16.52 -2.86 -1.89
N ILE A 88 -15.81 -3.33 -2.92
CA ILE A 88 -14.53 -2.74 -3.36
C ILE A 88 -14.70 -1.27 -3.71
N LYS A 89 -15.73 -0.94 -4.51
CA LYS A 89 -16.01 0.44 -4.90
C LYS A 89 -16.27 1.32 -3.67
N ALA A 90 -17.07 0.84 -2.72
CA ALA A 90 -17.38 1.60 -1.51
C ALA A 90 -16.10 1.92 -0.71
N GLU A 91 -15.15 1.00 -0.61
CA GLU A 91 -13.89 1.31 0.08
C GLU A 91 -12.96 2.21 -0.72
N ILE A 92 -12.90 2.08 -2.05
CA ILE A 92 -12.17 3.05 -2.88
C ILE A 92 -12.76 4.46 -2.70
N ASP A 93 -14.08 4.60 -2.63
CA ASP A 93 -14.74 5.90 -2.42
C ASP A 93 -14.41 6.47 -1.02
N LYS A 94 -14.31 5.62 0.01
CA LYS A 94 -13.87 6.04 1.35
C LYS A 94 -12.40 6.47 1.38
N SER A 95 -11.51 5.68 0.78
CA SER A 95 -10.08 6.02 0.64
C SER A 95 -9.89 7.32 -0.14
N THR A 96 -10.65 7.51 -1.21
CA THR A 96 -10.66 8.76 -2.00
C THR A 96 -11.02 9.95 -1.11
N THR A 97 -12.09 9.84 -0.33
CA THR A 97 -12.54 10.91 0.57
C THR A 97 -11.49 11.22 1.64
N LYS A 98 -10.90 10.18 2.25
CA LYS A 98 -9.82 10.29 3.25
C LYS A 98 -8.61 11.03 2.70
N ILE A 99 -8.07 10.61 1.54
CA ILE A 99 -6.87 11.20 0.96
C ILE A 99 -7.14 12.61 0.42
N ASN A 100 -8.29 12.86 -0.20
CA ASN A 100 -8.68 14.22 -0.61
C ASN A 100 -8.79 15.17 0.58
N HIS A 101 -9.27 14.68 1.73
CA HIS A 101 -9.31 15.49 2.95
C HIS A 101 -7.91 15.85 3.45
N ILE A 102 -6.96 14.90 3.40
CA ILE A 102 -5.55 15.13 3.74
C ILE A 102 -4.92 16.18 2.81
N LEU A 103 -5.21 16.08 1.51
CA LEU A 103 -4.62 16.93 0.47
C LEU A 103 -5.45 18.17 0.12
N LYS A 104 -6.49 18.51 0.92
CA LYS A 104 -7.43 19.59 0.59
C LYS A 104 -6.75 20.97 0.41
N ASP A 105 -5.65 21.19 1.12
CA ASP A 105 -4.88 22.44 1.12
C ASP A 105 -3.60 22.34 0.24
N ALA A 106 -3.46 21.25 -0.51
CA ALA A 106 -2.32 21.02 -1.38
C ALA A 106 -2.36 21.93 -2.61
N ASN A 107 -1.21 22.50 -2.92
CA ASN A 107 -0.94 23.31 -4.10
C ASN A 107 0.45 22.97 -4.64
N GLN A 108 0.86 23.60 -5.74
CA GLN A 108 2.12 23.29 -6.41
C GLN A 108 3.37 23.40 -5.51
N LYS A 109 3.36 24.25 -4.47
CA LYS A 109 4.52 24.49 -3.61
C LYS A 109 4.64 23.50 -2.45
N ASN A 110 3.53 22.97 -1.96
CA ASN A 110 3.49 22.12 -0.75
C ASN A 110 2.96 20.71 -1.01
N PHE A 111 2.58 20.35 -2.24
CA PHE A 111 2.03 19.03 -2.56
C PHE A 111 2.97 17.91 -2.15
N ASN A 112 4.25 17.98 -2.51
CA ASN A 112 5.22 16.93 -2.20
C ASN A 112 5.38 16.75 -0.69
N GLU A 113 5.52 17.84 0.06
CA GLU A 113 5.64 17.80 1.53
C GLU A 113 4.40 17.19 2.19
N LEU A 114 3.20 17.62 1.78
CA LEU A 114 1.95 17.09 2.31
C LEU A 114 1.76 15.62 1.94
N PHE A 115 2.12 15.24 0.72
CA PHE A 115 2.04 13.85 0.25
C PHE A 115 3.02 12.96 1.01
N GLU A 116 4.30 13.33 1.08
CA GLU A 116 5.34 12.55 1.77
C GLU A 116 5.08 12.42 3.27
N THR A 117 4.52 13.46 3.89
CA THR A 117 4.28 13.47 5.35
C THR A 117 2.99 12.75 5.73
N ASN A 118 1.94 12.81 4.90
CA ASN A 118 0.60 12.36 5.32
C ASN A 118 0.01 11.22 4.47
N VAL A 119 0.42 11.10 3.20
CA VAL A 119 -0.14 10.10 2.27
C VAL A 119 0.80 8.92 2.10
N LEU A 120 2.09 9.18 1.86
CA LEU A 120 3.11 8.14 1.69
C LEU A 120 3.22 7.18 2.88
N PRO A 121 3.10 7.60 4.15
CA PRO A 121 3.16 6.68 5.29
C PRO A 121 2.01 5.66 5.29
N ILE A 122 0.83 6.01 4.77
CA ILE A 122 -0.31 5.08 4.63
C ILE A 122 0.08 3.94 3.67
N GLN A 123 0.71 4.28 2.54
CA GLN A 123 1.20 3.29 1.58
C GLN A 123 2.26 2.38 2.20
N ILE A 124 3.23 2.97 2.91
CA ILE A 124 4.30 2.22 3.57
C ILE A 124 3.72 1.25 4.61
N GLU A 125 2.76 1.69 5.41
CA GLU A 125 2.09 0.84 6.40
C GLU A 125 1.37 -0.34 5.73
N CYS A 126 0.61 -0.10 4.66
CA CYS A 126 -0.09 -1.14 3.94
C CYS A 126 0.88 -2.13 3.25
N ASN A 127 1.96 -1.64 2.67
CA ASN A 127 3.01 -2.48 2.09
C ASN A 127 3.65 -3.39 3.15
N ARG A 128 3.98 -2.84 4.33
CA ARG A 128 4.54 -3.61 5.44
C ARG A 128 3.56 -4.68 5.94
N LYS A 129 2.26 -4.40 5.94
CA LYS A 129 1.24 -5.34 6.39
C LYS A 129 0.99 -6.49 5.39
N PHE A 130 1.07 -6.22 4.09
CA PHE A 130 0.51 -7.12 3.06
C PHE A 130 1.41 -7.47 1.87
N ILE A 131 2.50 -6.73 1.61
CA ILE A 131 3.44 -7.01 0.51
C ILE A 131 4.70 -7.70 1.02
N ASP A 132 5.21 -7.32 2.19
CA ASP A 132 6.52 -7.76 2.69
C ASP A 132 6.55 -9.18 3.28
N LYS A 133 5.57 -10.04 2.92
CA LYS A 133 5.48 -11.45 3.31
C LYS A 133 5.41 -12.41 2.12
N SER A 134 5.71 -11.92 0.91
CA SER A 134 5.73 -12.74 -0.32
C SER A 134 7.13 -13.17 -0.74
N GLU A 135 8.01 -13.48 0.22
CA GLU A 135 9.25 -14.23 0.01
C GLU A 135 9.38 -15.37 1.03
#